data_AF-A0A7C6DLS3-F1
#
_entry.id   AF-A0A7C6DLS3-F1
#
_cell.length_a   1.000
_cell.length_b   1.000
_cell.length_c   1.000
_cell.angle_alpha   90.00
_cell.angle_beta   90.00
_cell.angle_gamma   90.00
#
_symmetry.space_group_name_H-M   'P 1'
#
loop_
_entity.id
_entity.type
_entity.pdbx_description
1 polymer ?
#
loop_
_entity_poly.entity_id
_entity_poly.type
_entity_poly.pdbx_seq_one_letter_code
_entity_poly.pdbx_strand_id
1 'polypeptide(L)'
;MLKRSISLVFVLAFVLSACTTAATPTAAPAAQAPAPAASDAGKWCSNVRIVFFPGGPAGGVFANNVYNGAKQAEADLGPKVDYVFSDWDP
;
A
#
# COMPACT_ATOMS: atom_id res chain seq x y z
N MET A 1 38.52 15.98 -44.52
CA MET A 1 38.37 15.59 -43.10
C MET A 1 37.27 16.36 -42.39
N LEU A 2 37.20 17.69 -42.55
CA LEU A 2 36.17 18.54 -41.90
C LEU A 2 34.70 18.15 -42.20
N LYS A 3 34.37 17.76 -43.44
CA LYS A 3 33.00 17.33 -43.82
C LYS A 3 32.57 16.00 -43.17
N ARG A 4 33.52 15.09 -42.91
CA ARG A 4 33.24 13.83 -42.19
C ARG A 4 33.06 14.07 -40.69
N SER A 5 33.82 14.99 -40.10
CA SER A 5 33.66 15.40 -38.70
C SER A 5 32.34 16.11 -38.44
N ILE A 6 31.86 16.96 -39.36
CA ILE A 6 30.54 17.62 -39.25
C ILE A 6 29.42 16.58 -39.30
N SER A 7 29.48 15.61 -40.22
CA SER A 7 28.47 14.56 -40.32
C SER A 7 28.42 13.66 -39.07
N LEU A 8 29.58 13.38 -38.45
CA LEU A 8 29.65 12.59 -37.22
C LEU A 8 29.06 13.34 -36.01
N VAL A 9 29.28 14.65 -35.93
CA VAL A 9 28.73 15.51 -34.87
C VAL A 9 27.20 15.62 -35.00
N PHE A 10 26.68 15.75 -36.23
CA PHE A 10 25.22 15.78 -36.44
C PHE A 10 24.54 14.45 -36.11
N VAL A 11 25.15 13.31 -36.46
CA VAL A 11 24.60 11.99 -36.11
C VAL A 11 24.66 11.75 -34.60
N LEU A 12 25.76 12.13 -33.94
CA LEU A 12 25.88 12.00 -32.48
C LEU A 12 24.87 12.89 -31.74
N ALA A 13 24.64 14.12 -32.21
CA ALA A 13 23.63 15.02 -31.65
C ALA A 13 22.20 14.47 -31.82
N PHE A 14 21.91 13.83 -32.96
CA PHE A 14 20.61 13.19 -33.20
C PHE A 14 20.37 11.98 -32.29
N VAL A 15 21.40 11.16 -32.04
CA VAL A 15 21.31 9.99 -31.15
C VAL A 15 21.12 10.40 -29.68
N LEU A 16 21.75 11.48 -29.22
CA LEU A 16 21.56 11.99 -27.85
C LEU A 16 20.15 12.55 -27.60
N SER A 17 19.50 13.10 -28.63
CA SER A 17 18.14 13.68 -28.51
C SER A 17 17.04 12.62 -28.33
N ALA A 18 17.27 11.39 -28.78
CA ALA A 18 16.29 10.29 -28.74
C ALA A 18 16.12 9.61 -27.36
N CYS A 19 16.97 9.94 -26.37
CA CYS A 19 16.88 9.40 -25.00
C CYS A 19 16.05 10.27 -24.05
N THR A 20 15.28 11.24 -24.56
CA THR A 20 14.31 11.97 -23.74
C THR A 20 13.07 11.10 -23.55
N THR A 21 13.06 10.32 -22.47
CA THR A 21 11.83 9.71 -21.93
C THR A 21 10.77 10.80 -21.83
N ALA A 22 9.68 10.64 -22.59
CA ALA A 22 8.50 11.45 -22.43
C ALA A 22 8.13 11.46 -20.93
N ALA A 23 8.13 12.64 -20.32
CA ALA A 23 7.64 12.79 -18.96
C ALA A 23 6.19 12.33 -18.96
N THR A 24 5.93 11.15 -18.41
CA THR A 24 4.58 10.78 -18.00
C THR A 24 4.07 11.91 -17.12
N PRO A 25 2.90 12.50 -17.40
CA PRO A 25 2.33 13.49 -16.50
C PRO A 25 2.21 12.84 -15.13
N THR A 26 2.95 13.37 -14.15
CA THR A 26 2.74 13.06 -12.75
C THR A 26 1.28 13.37 -12.46
N ALA A 27 0.46 12.33 -12.30
CA ALA A 27 -0.90 12.51 -11.83
C ALA A 27 -0.82 13.32 -10.54
N ALA A 28 -1.52 14.46 -10.49
CA ALA A 28 -1.66 15.23 -9.27
C ALA A 28 -2.11 14.27 -8.14
N PRO A 29 -1.61 14.43 -6.90
CA PRO A 29 -2.11 13.64 -5.79
C PRO A 29 -3.62 13.73 -5.80
N ALA A 30 -4.31 12.61 -5.95
CA ALA A 30 -5.75 12.59 -5.78
C ALA A 30 -6.01 13.17 -4.39
N ALA A 31 -6.79 14.25 -4.32
CA ALA A 31 -7.26 14.76 -3.05
C ALA A 31 -8.08 13.63 -2.42
N GLN A 32 -7.46 12.90 -1.50
CA GLN A 32 -8.13 11.87 -0.72
C GLN A 32 -9.23 12.63 0.04
N ALA A 33 -10.48 12.45 -0.37
CA ALA A 33 -11.59 12.95 0.40
C ALA A 33 -11.38 12.45 1.85
N PRO A 34 -11.59 13.30 2.87
CA PRO A 34 -11.50 12.85 4.25
C PRO A 34 -12.30 11.56 4.38
N ALA A 35 -11.66 10.50 4.85
CA ALA A 35 -12.37 9.28 5.17
C ALA A 35 -13.55 9.68 6.07
N PRO A 36 -14.78 9.18 5.83
CA PRO A 36 -15.89 9.44 6.73
C PRO A 36 -15.40 9.20 8.16
N ALA A 37 -15.58 10.19 9.03
CA ALA A 37 -15.30 9.99 10.44
C ALA A 37 -16.03 8.71 10.85
N ALA A 38 -15.29 7.75 11.42
CA ALA A 38 -15.88 6.52 11.92
C ALA A 38 -17.08 6.92 12.76
N SER A 39 -18.27 6.47 12.36
CA SER A 39 -19.49 6.85 13.05
C SER A 39 -19.36 6.40 14.50
N ASP A 40 -19.60 7.32 15.43
CA ASP A 40 -19.79 7.03 16.86
C ASP A 40 -21.08 6.21 17.09
N ALA A 41 -21.38 5.23 16.23
CA ALA A 41 -22.50 4.30 16.32
C ALA A 41 -22.42 3.40 17.57
N GLY A 42 -21.55 3.75 18.52
CA GLY A 42 -21.26 3.00 19.71
C GLY A 42 -20.67 1.63 19.38
N LYS A 43 -20.66 0.79 20.40
CA LYS A 43 -20.26 -0.61 20.29
C LYS A 43 -21.39 -1.43 19.65
N TRP A 44 -21.78 -1.10 18.42
CA TRP A 44 -22.93 -1.71 17.74
C TRP A 44 -22.77 -3.24 17.57
N CYS A 45 -21.55 -3.75 17.65
CA CYS A 45 -21.21 -5.17 17.53
C CYS A 45 -21.07 -5.87 18.91
N SER A 46 -21.52 -5.25 20.01
CA SER A 46 -21.32 -5.75 21.39
C SER A 46 -21.83 -7.17 21.66
N ASN A 47 -22.87 -7.60 20.95
CA ASN A 47 -23.51 -8.90 21.20
C ASN A 47 -22.92 -10.03 20.32
N VAL A 48 -21.80 -9.78 19.65
CA VAL A 48 -21.17 -10.73 18.73
C VAL A 48 -19.88 -11.28 19.34
N ARG A 49 -19.69 -12.59 19.17
CA ARG A 49 -18.41 -13.26 19.43
C ARG A 49 -17.76 -13.66 18.11
N ILE A 50 -16.49 -13.32 17.94
CA ILE A 50 -15.74 -13.57 16.71
C ILE A 50 -14.52 -14.42 17.05
N VAL A 51 -14.29 -15.49 16.28
CA VAL A 51 -12.99 -16.18 16.28
C VAL A 51 -12.20 -15.65 15.09
N PHE A 52 -11.04 -15.05 15.35
CA PHE A 52 -10.26 -14.35 14.33
C PHE A 52 -8.88 -14.98 14.15
N PHE A 53 -8.56 -15.36 12.91
CA PHE A 53 -7.25 -15.87 12.52
C PHE A 53 -6.48 -14.81 11.72
N PRO A 54 -5.39 -14.23 12.26
CA PRO A 54 -4.65 -13.14 11.62
C PRO A 54 -3.67 -13.61 10.53
N GLY A 55 -3.53 -14.92 10.28
CA GLY A 55 -2.84 -15.44 9.10
C GLY A 55 -1.41 -15.95 9.29
N GLY A 56 -1.03 -16.44 10.47
CA GLY A 56 0.29 -17.04 10.69
C GLY A 56 0.71 -17.07 12.18
N PRO A 57 2.03 -17.21 12.45
CA PRO A 57 2.54 -17.30 13.82
C PRO A 57 2.35 -15.98 14.56
N ALA A 58 2.14 -16.09 15.87
CA ALA A 58 2.09 -14.92 16.74
C ALA A 58 3.42 -14.15 16.64
N GLY A 59 3.34 -12.86 16.33
CA GLY A 59 4.52 -12.00 16.14
C GLY A 59 5.10 -11.99 14.71
N GLY A 60 4.61 -12.83 13.78
CA GLY A 60 4.97 -12.73 12.37
C GLY A 60 4.55 -11.38 11.76
N VAL A 61 5.34 -10.84 10.82
CA VAL A 61 5.15 -9.47 10.28
C VAL A 61 3.73 -9.27 9.73
N PHE A 62 3.23 -10.24 8.96
CA PHE A 62 1.87 -10.18 8.42
C PHE A 62 0.82 -10.30 9.53
N ALA A 63 0.90 -11.35 10.35
CA ALA A 63 -0.07 -11.62 11.40
C ALA A 63 -0.16 -10.46 12.42
N ASN A 64 0.95 -9.80 12.73
CA ASN A 64 0.98 -8.69 13.66
C ASN A 64 0.22 -7.46 13.13
N ASN A 65 0.38 -7.12 11.84
CA ASN A 65 -0.37 -6.01 11.25
C ASN A 65 -1.88 -6.29 11.26
N VAL A 66 -2.29 -7.50 10.88
CA VAL A 66 -3.70 -7.90 10.83
C VAL A 66 -4.30 -7.97 12.24
N TYR A 67 -3.55 -8.53 13.21
CA TYR A 67 -3.96 -8.59 14.62
C TYR A 67 -4.17 -7.20 15.22
N ASN A 68 -3.27 -6.24 14.98
CA ASN A 68 -3.40 -4.88 15.52
C ASN A 68 -4.62 -4.14 14.94
N GLY A 69 -4.93 -4.34 13.66
CA GLY A 69 -6.15 -3.83 13.06
C GLY A 69 -7.40 -4.46 13.67
N ALA A 70 -7.40 -5.78 13.87
CA ALA A 70 -8.51 -6.48 14.50
C ALA A 70 -8.72 -6.07 15.97
N LYS A 71 -7.65 -5.81 16.71
CA LYS A 71 -7.66 -5.25 18.07
C LYS A 71 -8.32 -3.88 18.14
N GLN A 72 -7.98 -3.01 17.18
CA GLN A 72 -8.60 -1.69 17.09
C GLN A 72 -10.08 -1.81 16.75
N ALA A 73 -10.46 -2.70 15.82
CA ALA A 73 -11.85 -2.97 15.50
C ALA A 73 -12.63 -3.58 16.69
N GLU A 74 -12.02 -4.46 17.48
CA GLU A 74 -12.61 -4.95 18.73
C GLU A 74 -12.89 -3.77 19.67
N ALA A 75 -11.89 -2.92 19.87
CA ALA A 75 -12.00 -1.75 20.71
C ALA A 75 -13.08 -0.79 20.23
N ASP A 76 -13.24 -0.59 18.91
CA ASP A 76 -14.16 0.39 18.31
C ASP A 76 -15.60 -0.12 18.19
N LEU A 77 -15.79 -1.38 17.81
CA LEU A 77 -17.09 -1.97 17.48
C LEU A 77 -17.69 -2.75 18.66
N GLY A 78 -16.85 -3.17 19.61
CA GLY A 78 -17.20 -3.89 20.84
C GLY A 78 -17.53 -5.37 20.80
N PRO A 79 -17.29 -6.15 19.72
CA PRO A 79 -17.45 -7.60 19.84
C PRO A 79 -16.49 -8.17 20.89
N LYS A 80 -16.73 -9.40 21.33
CA LYS A 80 -15.69 -10.20 21.98
C LYS A 80 -14.91 -10.95 20.91
N VAL A 81 -13.59 -10.78 20.85
CA VAL A 81 -12.74 -11.49 19.88
C VAL A 81 -11.86 -12.52 20.56
N ASP A 82 -11.94 -13.77 20.10
CA ASP A 82 -11.04 -14.86 20.46
C ASP A 82 -10.01 -15.01 19.31
N TYR A 83 -8.75 -14.66 19.56
CA TYR A 83 -7.68 -14.71 18.56
C TYR A 83 -7.00 -16.08 18.52
N VAL A 84 -6.85 -16.63 17.32
CA VAL A 84 -6.17 -17.92 17.08
C VAL A 84 -5.00 -17.69 16.14
N PHE A 85 -3.85 -18.27 16.45
CA PHE A 85 -2.65 -18.21 15.63
C PHE A 85 -2.24 -19.62 15.22
N SER A 86 -1.49 -19.76 14.12
CA SER A 86 -0.94 -21.03 13.67
C SER A 86 0.56 -20.94 13.52
N ASP A 87 1.28 -22.04 13.69
CA ASP A 87 2.72 -22.12 13.40
C ASP A 87 2.99 -22.33 11.89
N TRP A 88 2.13 -21.80 11.03
CA TRP A 88 2.25 -21.97 9.59
C TRP A 88 3.32 -21.03 9.01
N ASP A 89 4.32 -21.60 8.34
CA ASP A 89 5.43 -20.91 7.67
C ASP A 89 5.49 -21.38 6.19
N PRO A 90 5.00 -20.56 5.22
CA PRO A 90 4.89 -20.92 3.80
C PRO A 90 6.21 -21.08 3.05
#